data_AF-A0A4Y2GR14-F1
#
_entry.id   AF-A0A4Y2GR14-F1
#
_cell.length_a   1.000
_cell.length_b   1.000
_cell.length_c   1.000
_cell.angle_alpha   90.00
_cell.angle_beta   90.00
_cell.angle_gamma   90.00
#
_symmetry.space_group_name_H-M   'P 1'
#
loop_
_entity.id
_entity.type
_entity.pdbx_description
1 polymer ?
#
loop_
_entity_poly.entity_id
_entity_poly.type
_entity_poly.pdbx_seq_one_letter_code
_entity_poly.pdbx_strand_id
1 'polypeptide(L)'
;MFMKQKKSNLIKNALKLSQKVLYTTSFEKQNVLLALNIIHESNSAALAHGAGEKGKYTMGTKESIHQFLKWWNIVNVKNSEKGKRLKNPICDPIRSKDQMSMVFLKKCYVWLVSLNKSALPLKKRKDEGLPGRDGNLSKETQFTLQFTTKSLRDILNHIFKEYTPEYILLGKFQTDSLDARNGQYRQMSGGNYYVSCLQIFESVKKIKIVDWINWIIKKGSFT
;
A
#
# COMPACT_ATOMS: atom_id res chain seq x y z
N MET A 1 -28.34 18.81 -19.83
CA MET A 1 -28.42 19.12 -18.39
C MET A 1 -28.07 17.92 -17.50
N PHE A 2 -28.60 16.71 -17.76
CA PHE A 2 -28.30 15.46 -17.03
C PHE A 2 -26.81 15.05 -16.96
N MET A 3 -26.02 15.28 -18.01
CA MET A 3 -24.58 14.95 -18.03
C MET A 3 -23.73 15.82 -17.08
N LYS A 4 -24.08 17.10 -16.90
CA LYS A 4 -23.39 18.01 -15.96
C LYS A 4 -23.68 17.64 -14.50
N GLN A 5 -24.90 17.21 -14.19
CA GLN A 5 -25.32 16.73 -12.87
C GLN A 5 -24.68 15.37 -12.48
N LYS A 6 -24.55 14.43 -13.42
CA LYS A 6 -23.83 13.16 -13.17
C LYS A 6 -22.35 13.39 -12.88
N LYS A 7 -21.70 14.31 -13.62
CA LYS A 7 -20.28 14.67 -13.39
C LYS A 7 -20.08 15.32 -12.02
N SER A 8 -20.98 16.22 -11.60
CA SER A 8 -20.87 16.88 -10.30
C SER A 8 -21.13 15.94 -9.11
N ASN A 9 -22.05 14.97 -9.24
CA ASN A 9 -22.31 14.00 -8.17
C ASN A 9 -21.22 12.92 -8.02
N LEU A 10 -20.58 12.50 -9.13
CA LEU A 10 -19.42 11.60 -9.07
C LEU A 10 -18.20 12.26 -8.40
N ILE A 11 -17.94 13.54 -8.71
CA ILE A 11 -16.86 14.31 -8.07
C ILE A 11 -17.11 14.48 -6.56
N LYS A 12 -18.38 14.64 -6.14
CA LYS A 12 -18.76 14.69 -4.72
C LYS A 12 -18.51 13.38 -3.97
N ASN A 13 -18.66 12.23 -4.63
CA ASN A 13 -18.54 10.92 -3.98
C ASN A 13 -17.12 10.34 -4.04
N ALA A 14 -16.29 10.78 -5.00
CA ALA A 14 -14.91 10.34 -5.19
C ALA A 14 -13.90 11.45 -4.88
N LEU A 15 -14.01 12.08 -3.70
CA LEU A 15 -13.26 13.28 -3.33
C LEU A 15 -11.73 13.15 -3.41
N LYS A 16 -11.19 11.93 -3.32
CA LYS A 16 -9.75 11.67 -3.39
C LYS A 16 -9.23 11.43 -4.81
N LEU A 17 -10.11 11.25 -5.80
CA LEU A 17 -9.73 11.15 -7.20
C LEU A 17 -9.62 12.55 -7.80
N SER A 18 -8.39 13.04 -7.89
CA SER A 18 -8.06 14.27 -8.60
C SER A 18 -7.39 13.98 -9.94
N GLN A 19 -7.31 14.99 -10.81
CA GLN A 19 -6.57 14.90 -12.07
C GLN A 19 -5.13 14.41 -11.86
N LYS A 20 -4.49 14.87 -10.77
CA LYS A 20 -3.13 14.49 -10.37
C LYS A 20 -3.00 12.98 -10.08
N VAL A 21 -4.05 12.39 -9.50
CA VAL A 21 -4.08 10.96 -9.16
C VAL A 21 -4.22 10.09 -10.42
N LEU A 22 -4.97 10.55 -11.41
CA LEU A 22 -5.18 9.82 -12.68
C LEU A 22 -4.06 10.05 -13.70
N TYR A 23 -3.45 11.24 -13.70
CA TYR A 23 -2.45 11.68 -14.67
C TYR A 23 -1.21 12.17 -13.94
N THR A 24 -0.55 11.27 -13.22
CA THR A 24 0.67 11.58 -12.45
C THR A 24 1.83 11.96 -13.36
N THR A 25 2.55 13.02 -13.00
CA THR A 25 3.83 13.36 -13.64
C THR A 25 4.95 12.37 -13.27
N SER A 26 6.10 12.44 -13.95
CA SER A 26 7.25 11.56 -13.63
C SER A 26 7.73 11.69 -12.19
N PHE A 27 7.68 12.90 -11.62
CA PHE A 27 8.04 13.15 -10.22
C PHE A 27 6.99 12.57 -9.25
N GLU A 28 5.71 12.72 -9.58
CA GLU A 28 4.59 12.30 -8.73
C GLU A 28 4.40 10.80 -8.64
N LYS A 29 4.90 10.03 -9.61
CA LYS A 29 4.80 8.55 -9.62
C LYS A 29 5.47 7.89 -8.42
N GLN A 30 6.40 8.58 -7.76
CA GLN A 30 7.04 8.09 -6.52
C GLN A 30 6.18 8.34 -5.26
N ASN A 31 5.11 9.13 -5.36
CA ASN A 31 4.27 9.47 -4.22
C ASN A 31 3.23 8.37 -3.96
N VAL A 32 3.50 7.56 -2.94
CA VAL A 32 2.61 6.47 -2.50
C VAL A 32 1.21 6.97 -2.14
N LEU A 33 1.06 8.19 -1.61
CA LEU A 33 -0.27 8.73 -1.27
C LEU A 33 -1.16 8.90 -2.50
N LEU A 34 -0.60 9.27 -3.65
CA LEU A 34 -1.38 9.37 -4.88
C LEU A 34 -1.87 8.00 -5.34
N ALA A 35 -1.03 6.97 -5.22
CA ALA A 35 -1.44 5.59 -5.50
C ALA A 35 -2.54 5.10 -4.54
N LEU A 36 -2.41 5.41 -3.25
CA LEU A 36 -3.45 5.06 -2.25
C LEU A 36 -4.77 5.79 -2.49
N ASN A 37 -4.71 7.01 -3.02
CA ASN A 37 -5.91 7.75 -3.40
C ASN A 37 -6.65 7.11 -4.57
N ILE A 38 -6.01 6.29 -5.42
CA ILE A 38 -6.68 5.52 -6.48
C ILE A 38 -7.53 4.41 -5.85
N ILE A 39 -6.94 3.63 -4.94
CA ILE A 39 -7.58 2.46 -4.32
C ILE A 39 -8.40 2.80 -3.07
N HIS A 40 -8.77 4.06 -2.88
CA HIS A 40 -9.47 4.52 -1.70
C HIS A 40 -10.92 4.01 -1.64
N GLU A 41 -11.43 3.77 -0.43
CA GLU A 41 -12.78 3.23 -0.18
C GLU A 41 -13.89 4.13 -0.78
N SER A 42 -13.73 5.46 -0.71
CA SER A 42 -14.67 6.40 -1.34
C SER A 42 -14.84 6.16 -2.83
N ASN A 43 -13.78 5.74 -3.53
CA ASN A 43 -13.83 5.50 -4.97
C ASN A 43 -14.58 4.21 -5.25
N SER A 44 -14.35 3.18 -4.43
CA SER A 44 -15.12 1.92 -4.48
C SER A 44 -16.62 2.17 -4.25
N ALA A 45 -16.97 3.02 -3.28
CA ALA A 45 -18.34 3.42 -3.02
C ALA A 45 -18.94 4.24 -4.18
N ALA A 46 -18.18 5.19 -4.73
CA ALA A 46 -18.62 5.99 -5.88
C ALA A 46 -18.86 5.12 -7.13
N LEU A 47 -18.01 4.12 -7.37
CA LEU A 47 -18.19 3.14 -8.44
C LEU A 47 -19.47 2.32 -8.23
N ALA A 48 -19.76 1.89 -7.01
CA ALA A 48 -21.00 1.17 -6.69
C ALA A 48 -22.25 2.01 -6.99
N HIS A 49 -22.24 3.30 -6.63
CA HIS A 49 -23.34 4.22 -6.92
C HIS A 49 -23.45 4.60 -8.40
N GLY A 50 -22.34 4.65 -9.13
CA GLY A 50 -22.29 5.03 -10.54
C GLY A 50 -22.58 3.91 -11.53
N ALA A 51 -22.83 2.68 -11.06
CA ALA A 51 -22.74 1.47 -11.88
C ALA A 51 -23.68 1.43 -13.10
N GLY A 52 -24.93 1.90 -13.02
CA GLY A 52 -25.87 2.00 -14.16
C GLY A 52 -25.84 0.80 -15.14
N GLU A 53 -26.12 1.04 -16.43
CA GLU A 53 -26.10 0.01 -17.50
C GLU A 53 -24.69 -0.50 -17.87
N LYS A 54 -23.62 0.20 -17.46
CA LYS A 54 -22.21 -0.24 -17.63
C LYS A 54 -21.71 -1.11 -16.47
N GLY A 55 -22.63 -1.68 -15.68
CA GLY A 55 -22.36 -2.25 -14.35
C GLY A 55 -21.27 -3.33 -14.29
N LYS A 56 -21.07 -4.12 -15.35
CA LYS A 56 -20.10 -5.23 -15.33
C LYS A 56 -18.65 -4.77 -15.14
N TYR A 57 -18.18 -3.77 -15.89
CA TYR A 57 -16.80 -3.27 -15.77
C TYR A 57 -16.59 -2.46 -14.49
N THR A 58 -17.62 -1.71 -14.09
CA THR A 58 -17.62 -0.92 -12.86
C THR A 58 -17.51 -1.81 -11.62
N MET A 59 -18.21 -2.94 -11.61
CA MET A 59 -18.15 -3.92 -10.51
C MET A 59 -16.79 -4.63 -10.44
N GLY A 60 -16.24 -5.09 -11.57
CA GLY A 60 -14.91 -5.71 -11.58
C GLY A 60 -13.79 -4.76 -11.10
N THR A 61 -13.91 -3.47 -11.43
CA THR A 61 -12.97 -2.43 -10.97
C THR A 61 -13.10 -2.21 -9.45
N LYS A 62 -14.33 -2.11 -8.95
CA LYS A 62 -14.62 -1.98 -7.52
C LYS A 62 -14.03 -3.16 -6.72
N GLU A 63 -14.24 -4.38 -7.21
CA GLU A 63 -13.71 -5.59 -6.57
C GLU A 63 -12.19 -5.59 -6.54
N SER A 64 -11.54 -5.21 -7.65
CA SER A 64 -10.09 -5.12 -7.74
C SER A 64 -9.51 -4.09 -6.76
N ILE A 65 -10.11 -2.88 -6.72
CA ILE A 65 -9.75 -1.84 -5.75
C ILE A 65 -9.87 -2.37 -4.31
N HIS A 66 -10.95 -3.08 -4.01
CA HIS A 66 -11.17 -3.64 -2.67
C HIS A 66 -10.13 -4.69 -2.28
N GLN A 67 -9.71 -5.54 -3.23
CA GLN A 67 -8.66 -6.53 -3.01
C GLN A 67 -7.32 -5.86 -2.66
N PHE A 68 -6.90 -4.87 -3.47
CA PHE A 68 -5.67 -4.13 -3.21
C PHE A 68 -5.73 -3.35 -1.89
N LEU A 69 -6.86 -2.70 -1.59
CA LEU A 69 -7.04 -1.94 -0.35
C LEU A 69 -6.97 -2.85 0.88
N LYS A 70 -7.64 -4.00 0.84
CA LYS A 70 -7.57 -5.00 1.93
C LYS A 70 -6.16 -5.53 2.12
N TRP A 71 -5.49 -5.88 1.02
CA TRP A 71 -4.10 -6.32 1.07
C TRP A 71 -3.20 -5.25 1.71
N TRP A 72 -3.31 -4.00 1.25
CA TRP A 72 -2.54 -2.88 1.82
C TRP A 72 -2.80 -2.68 3.31
N ASN A 73 -4.07 -2.74 3.72
CA ASN A 73 -4.47 -2.54 5.11
C ASN A 73 -3.84 -3.57 6.06
N ILE A 74 -3.71 -4.83 5.60
CA ILE A 74 -3.09 -5.94 6.33
C ILE A 74 -1.56 -5.79 6.37
N VAL A 75 -0.92 -5.56 5.21
CA VAL A 75 0.55 -5.56 5.15
C VAL A 75 1.17 -4.29 5.74
N ASN A 76 0.41 -3.19 5.84
CA ASN A 76 0.87 -1.91 6.37
C ASN A 76 0.42 -1.67 7.83
N VAL A 77 0.27 -2.72 8.64
CA VAL A 77 0.00 -2.60 10.09
C VAL A 77 1.32 -2.39 10.84
N LYS A 78 1.55 -1.17 11.33
CA LYS A 78 2.81 -0.77 12.01
C LYS A 78 2.69 -0.57 13.52
N ASN A 79 1.47 -0.51 14.04
CA ASN A 79 1.14 -0.32 15.45
C ASN A 79 0.05 -1.33 15.83
N SER A 80 0.14 -1.90 17.03
CA SER A 80 -0.81 -2.86 17.58
C SER A 80 -2.23 -2.31 17.71
N GLU A 81 -2.37 -1.00 17.87
CA GLU A 81 -3.66 -0.34 18.06
C GLU A 81 -4.31 0.17 16.77
N LYS A 82 -3.68 -0.05 15.60
CA LYS A 82 -4.15 0.53 14.33
C LYS A 82 -5.59 0.11 14.01
N GLY A 83 -5.93 -1.17 14.15
CA GLY A 83 -7.28 -1.65 13.87
C GLY A 83 -8.32 -1.12 14.85
N LYS A 84 -8.01 -1.06 16.16
CA LYS A 84 -8.86 -0.42 17.18
C LYS A 84 -9.11 1.06 16.87
N ARG A 85 -8.05 1.83 16.61
CA ARG A 85 -8.13 3.27 16.32
C ARG A 85 -8.93 3.57 15.07
N LEU A 86 -8.79 2.75 14.03
CA LEU A 86 -9.52 2.88 12.77
C LEU A 86 -10.87 2.16 12.77
N LYS A 87 -11.23 1.47 13.86
CA LYS A 87 -12.40 0.59 13.96
C LYS A 87 -12.49 -0.40 12.77
N ASN A 88 -11.34 -0.95 12.36
CA ASN A 88 -11.22 -1.83 11.21
C ASN A 88 -10.43 -3.10 11.57
N PRO A 89 -11.10 -4.26 11.72
CA PRO A 89 -10.45 -5.52 12.09
C PRO A 89 -9.39 -6.02 11.08
N ILE A 90 -9.47 -5.58 9.82
CA ILE A 90 -8.48 -5.94 8.78
C ILE A 90 -7.13 -5.26 9.05
N CYS A 91 -7.14 -4.15 9.80
CA CYS A 91 -5.95 -3.41 10.22
C CYS A 91 -5.41 -3.88 11.58
N ASP A 92 -5.93 -4.96 12.15
CA ASP A 92 -5.39 -5.52 13.40
C ASP A 92 -4.08 -6.29 13.16
N PRO A 93 -3.21 -6.36 14.18
CA PRO A 93 -2.05 -7.25 14.16
C PRO A 93 -2.46 -8.70 13.93
N ILE A 94 -1.54 -9.47 13.36
CA ILE A 94 -1.77 -10.90 13.16
C ILE A 94 -1.44 -11.61 14.47
N ARG A 95 -2.43 -12.25 15.07
CA ARG A 95 -2.33 -12.95 16.37
C ARG A 95 -2.42 -14.47 16.24
N SER A 96 -2.99 -14.96 15.15
CA SER A 96 -3.19 -16.40 14.92
C SER A 96 -3.12 -16.74 13.43
N LYS A 97 -2.80 -18.00 13.13
CA LYS A 97 -2.81 -18.60 11.79
C LYS A 97 -4.21 -18.63 11.17
N ASP A 98 -5.25 -18.72 12.00
CA ASP A 98 -6.65 -18.83 11.57
C ASP A 98 -7.36 -17.48 11.43
N GLN A 99 -6.64 -16.39 11.71
CA GLN A 99 -7.20 -15.05 11.61
C GLN A 99 -7.63 -14.73 10.17
N MET A 100 -8.71 -13.96 10.02
CA MET A 100 -9.26 -13.55 8.72
C MET A 100 -8.22 -12.95 7.77
N SER A 101 -7.24 -12.21 8.31
CA SER A 101 -6.12 -11.64 7.54
C SER A 101 -5.25 -12.73 6.88
N MET A 102 -4.98 -13.84 7.56
CA MET A 102 -4.21 -14.97 7.02
C MET A 102 -4.99 -15.70 5.91
N VAL A 103 -6.27 -15.95 6.15
CA VAL A 103 -7.18 -16.52 5.15
C VAL A 103 -7.26 -15.63 3.92
N PHE A 104 -7.33 -14.31 4.13
CA PHE A 104 -7.31 -13.33 3.05
C PHE A 104 -6.00 -13.38 2.26
N LEU A 105 -4.83 -13.39 2.90
CA LEU A 105 -3.54 -13.43 2.20
C LEU A 105 -3.43 -14.68 1.30
N LYS A 106 -3.91 -15.84 1.78
CA LYS A 106 -3.99 -17.07 0.98
C LYS A 106 -4.89 -16.88 -0.25
N LYS A 107 -6.10 -16.34 -0.07
CA LYS A 107 -7.05 -16.10 -1.17
C LYS A 107 -6.53 -15.03 -2.15
N CYS A 108 -5.92 -13.97 -1.63
CA CYS A 108 -5.33 -12.89 -2.41
C CYS A 108 -4.20 -13.41 -3.32
N TYR A 109 -3.34 -14.29 -2.81
CA TYR A 109 -2.33 -14.95 -3.65
C TYR A 109 -2.95 -15.71 -4.83
N VAL A 110 -3.99 -16.53 -4.59
CA VAL A 110 -4.68 -17.27 -5.65
C VAL A 110 -5.33 -16.31 -6.66
N TRP A 111 -5.96 -15.25 -6.17
CA TRP A 111 -6.53 -14.20 -7.01
C TRP A 111 -5.47 -13.51 -7.88
N LEU A 112 -4.31 -13.13 -7.31
CA LEU A 112 -3.20 -12.57 -8.08
C LEU A 112 -2.69 -13.54 -9.15
N VAL A 113 -2.66 -14.85 -8.89
CA VAL A 113 -2.29 -15.84 -9.93
C VAL A 113 -3.32 -15.87 -11.06
N SER A 114 -4.62 -15.78 -10.73
CA SER A 114 -5.69 -15.73 -11.74
C SER A 114 -5.69 -14.45 -12.58
N LEU A 115 -5.37 -13.30 -11.99
CA LEU A 115 -5.30 -12.00 -12.67
C LEU A 115 -4.35 -12.02 -13.87
N ASN A 116 -3.25 -12.78 -13.76
CA ASN A 116 -2.30 -12.95 -14.84
C ASN A 116 -2.88 -13.72 -16.04
N LYS A 117 -3.75 -14.70 -15.77
CA LYS A 117 -4.38 -15.53 -16.80
C LYS A 117 -5.55 -14.83 -17.50
N SER A 118 -6.21 -13.89 -16.82
CA SER A 118 -7.40 -13.18 -17.30
C SER A 118 -7.07 -11.88 -18.06
N ALA A 119 -5.81 -11.63 -18.42
CA ALA A 119 -5.39 -10.46 -19.17
C ALA A 119 -6.12 -10.41 -20.53
N LEU A 120 -6.85 -9.33 -20.82
CA LEU A 120 -7.33 -9.08 -22.18
C LEU A 120 -6.13 -8.71 -23.07
N PRO A 121 -5.80 -9.52 -24.10
CA PRO A 121 -4.68 -9.23 -24.97
C PRO A 121 -4.90 -7.90 -25.70
N LEU A 122 -3.81 -7.15 -25.92
CA LEU A 122 -3.79 -5.86 -26.61
C LEU A 122 -4.58 -5.84 -27.94
N LYS A 123 -4.56 -6.94 -28.70
CA LYS A 123 -5.34 -7.08 -29.94
C LYS A 123 -6.85 -6.99 -29.70
N LYS A 124 -7.40 -7.79 -28.78
CA LYS A 124 -8.83 -7.75 -28.42
C LYS A 124 -9.26 -6.39 -27.87
N ARG A 125 -8.38 -5.68 -27.16
CA ARG A 125 -8.65 -4.32 -26.67
C ARG A 125 -8.77 -3.29 -27.81
N LYS A 126 -7.91 -3.38 -28.82
CA LYS A 126 -7.99 -2.53 -30.02
C LYS A 126 -9.28 -2.80 -30.78
N ASP A 127 -9.66 -4.07 -30.91
CA ASP A 127 -10.91 -4.48 -31.57
C ASP A 127 -12.15 -3.94 -30.82
N GLU A 128 -12.07 -3.83 -29.48
CA GLU A 128 -13.09 -3.21 -28.62
C GLU A 128 -12.99 -1.67 -28.52
N GLY A 129 -12.10 -1.02 -29.28
CA GLY A 129 -11.92 0.43 -29.27
C GLY A 129 -11.38 1.03 -27.96
N LEU A 130 -10.76 0.21 -27.11
CA LEU A 130 -10.21 0.63 -25.82
C LEU A 130 -8.78 1.18 -25.99
N PRO A 131 -8.50 2.43 -25.57
CA PRO A 131 -7.15 2.99 -25.63
C PRO A 131 -6.24 2.37 -24.56
N GLY A 132 -4.95 2.15 -24.88
CA GLY A 132 -3.90 1.89 -23.89
C GLY A 132 -3.11 0.59 -24.05
N ARG A 133 -2.35 0.24 -23.00
CA ARG A 133 -1.55 -0.99 -22.89
C ARG A 133 -2.42 -2.17 -22.45
N ASP A 134 -1.83 -3.37 -22.38
CA ASP A 134 -2.44 -4.54 -21.73
C ASP A 134 -2.99 -4.14 -20.35
N GLY A 135 -4.19 -4.60 -20.01
CA GLY A 135 -4.93 -4.19 -18.80
C GLY A 135 -4.36 -4.69 -17.48
N ASN A 136 -3.10 -5.10 -17.47
CA ASN A 136 -2.47 -5.83 -16.40
C ASN A 136 -1.31 -5.04 -15.78
N LEU A 137 -0.95 -5.45 -14.56
CA LEU A 137 0.31 -5.06 -13.95
C LEU A 137 1.48 -5.53 -14.83
N SER A 138 2.62 -4.83 -14.77
CA SER A 138 3.83 -5.30 -15.45
C SER A 138 4.23 -6.68 -14.91
N LYS A 139 4.97 -7.46 -15.70
CA LYS A 139 5.40 -8.81 -15.30
C LYS A 139 6.18 -8.78 -13.99
N GLU A 140 7.06 -7.79 -13.83
CA GLU A 140 7.89 -7.56 -12.65
C GLU A 140 7.05 -7.16 -11.44
N THR A 141 6.10 -6.24 -11.63
CA THR A 141 5.20 -5.79 -10.55
C THR A 141 4.32 -6.93 -10.07
N GLN A 142 3.76 -7.70 -11.01
CA GLN A 142 2.92 -8.84 -10.74
C GLN A 142 3.69 -9.93 -9.97
N PHE A 143 4.87 -10.30 -10.47
CA PHE A 143 5.74 -11.28 -9.81
C PHE A 143 6.11 -10.82 -8.40
N THR A 144 6.54 -9.57 -8.25
CA THR A 144 6.94 -9.00 -6.95
C THR A 144 5.78 -9.03 -5.96
N LEU A 145 4.57 -8.67 -6.38
CA LEU A 145 3.39 -8.68 -5.52
C LEU A 145 2.97 -10.10 -5.10
N GLN A 146 3.00 -11.06 -6.04
CA GLN A 146 2.74 -12.47 -5.76
C GLN A 146 3.77 -13.06 -4.80
N PHE A 147 5.05 -12.82 -5.08
CA PHE A 147 6.17 -13.28 -4.27
C PHE A 147 6.08 -12.69 -2.86
N THR A 148 5.89 -11.37 -2.74
CA THR A 148 5.77 -10.69 -1.44
C THR A 148 4.59 -11.25 -0.64
N THR A 149 3.42 -11.42 -1.26
CA THR A 149 2.23 -11.96 -0.57
C THR A 149 2.46 -13.39 -0.09
N LYS A 150 3.11 -14.23 -0.90
CA LYS A 150 3.45 -15.60 -0.54
C LYS A 150 4.49 -15.63 0.60
N SER A 151 5.59 -14.89 0.44
CA SER A 151 6.68 -14.85 1.41
C SER A 151 6.23 -14.34 2.77
N LEU A 152 5.41 -13.26 2.81
CA LEU A 152 4.86 -12.78 4.08
C LEU A 152 4.03 -13.84 4.80
N ARG A 153 3.17 -14.56 4.07
CA ARG A 153 2.39 -15.66 4.64
C ARG A 153 3.29 -16.80 5.16
N ASP A 154 4.29 -17.19 4.38
CA ASP A 154 5.18 -18.30 4.74
C ASP A 154 6.05 -17.93 5.96
N ILE A 155 6.54 -16.69 6.03
CA ILE A 155 7.22 -16.12 7.20
C ILE A 155 6.30 -16.14 8.44
N LEU A 156 5.05 -15.69 8.32
CA LEU A 156 4.10 -15.71 9.44
C LEU A 156 3.89 -17.14 9.97
N ASN A 157 3.68 -18.10 9.06
CA ASN A 157 3.49 -19.51 9.43
C ASN A 157 4.71 -20.08 10.18
N HIS A 158 5.90 -19.73 9.74
CA HIS A 158 7.16 -20.12 10.36
C HIS A 158 7.33 -19.46 11.74
N ILE A 159 7.14 -18.15 11.86
CA ILE A 159 7.26 -17.43 13.13
C ILE A 159 6.27 -17.99 14.17
N PHE A 160 5.01 -18.22 13.80
CA PHE A 160 4.03 -18.81 14.71
C PHE A 160 4.31 -20.28 15.04
N LYS A 161 5.09 -20.99 14.21
CA LYS A 161 5.52 -22.37 14.51
C LYS A 161 6.68 -22.38 15.50
N GLU A 162 7.61 -21.44 15.39
CA GLU A 162 8.87 -21.47 16.15
C GLU A 162 8.87 -20.62 17.42
N TYR A 163 8.23 -19.45 17.42
CA TYR A 163 8.42 -18.44 18.46
C TYR A 163 7.15 -18.06 19.24
N THR A 164 5.98 -18.57 18.85
CA THR A 164 4.67 -18.31 19.48
C THR A 164 4.46 -16.86 19.95
N PRO A 165 4.65 -15.84 19.08
CA PRO A 165 4.51 -14.45 19.51
C PRO A 165 3.05 -14.09 19.80
N GLU A 166 2.84 -13.11 20.69
CA GLU A 166 1.49 -12.58 20.99
C GLU A 166 0.82 -11.97 19.74
N TYR A 167 1.62 -11.29 18.90
CA TYR A 167 1.19 -10.76 17.62
C TYR A 167 2.38 -10.43 16.71
N ILE A 168 2.10 -10.25 15.42
CA ILE A 168 3.05 -9.85 14.39
C ILE A 168 2.53 -8.63 13.64
N LEU A 169 3.42 -7.66 13.43
CA LEU A 169 3.14 -6.42 12.70
C LEU A 169 3.78 -6.48 11.32
N LEU A 170 2.97 -6.73 10.28
CA LEU A 170 3.49 -6.87 8.92
C LEU A 170 4.15 -5.60 8.36
N GLY A 171 3.73 -4.43 8.84
CA GLY A 171 4.33 -3.16 8.41
C GLY A 171 5.77 -2.96 8.87
N LYS A 172 6.29 -3.85 9.73
CA LYS A 172 7.70 -3.85 10.16
C LYS A 172 8.64 -4.55 9.16
N PHE A 173 8.11 -5.32 8.20
CA PHE A 173 8.90 -5.93 7.13
C PHE A 173 9.16 -4.98 5.94
N GLN A 174 8.60 -3.78 5.96
CA GLN A 174 8.73 -2.79 4.89
C GLN A 174 9.99 -1.93 5.06
N THR A 175 10.46 -1.34 3.96
CA THR A 175 11.67 -0.49 3.94
C THR A 175 11.44 0.95 4.42
N ASP A 176 10.21 1.33 4.78
CA ASP A 176 9.85 2.69 5.17
C ASP A 176 10.73 3.29 6.26
N SER A 177 11.21 2.49 7.22
CA SER A 177 12.14 2.96 8.25
C SER A 177 13.51 3.33 7.68
N LEU A 178 13.97 2.64 6.65
CA LEU A 178 15.19 2.99 5.91
C LEU A 178 14.97 4.26 5.08
N ASP A 179 13.81 4.40 4.43
CA ASP A 179 13.49 5.59 3.64
C ASP A 179 13.35 6.85 4.53
N ALA A 180 12.78 6.70 5.72
CA ALA A 180 12.74 7.76 6.73
C ALA A 180 14.15 8.15 7.17
N ARG A 181 15.03 7.17 7.40
CA ARG A 181 16.44 7.41 7.75
C ARG A 181 17.19 8.11 6.61
N ASN A 182 16.97 7.71 5.37
CA ASN A 182 17.51 8.39 4.18
C ASN A 182 17.01 9.83 4.07
N GLY A 183 15.74 10.08 4.39
CA GLY A 183 15.17 11.42 4.49
C GLY A 183 15.87 12.29 5.54
N GLN A 184 16.18 11.70 6.70
CA GLN A 184 16.93 12.37 7.77
C GLN A 184 18.34 12.76 7.32
N TYR A 185 19.06 11.89 6.62
CA TYR A 185 20.38 12.22 6.07
C TYR A 185 20.35 13.41 5.11
N ARG A 186 19.35 13.46 4.22
CA ARG A 186 19.14 14.59 3.31
C ARG A 186 18.89 15.88 4.09
N GLN A 187 18.01 15.85 5.09
CA GLN A 187 17.70 17.02 5.92
C GLN A 187 18.93 17.53 6.68
N MET A 188 19.71 16.63 7.29
CA MET A 188 20.94 16.99 8.00
C MET A 188 22.04 17.53 7.08
N SER A 189 21.92 17.31 5.78
CA SER A 189 22.82 17.82 4.74
C SER A 189 22.22 19.03 4.01
N GLY A 190 21.38 19.82 4.68
CA GLY A 190 20.76 21.03 4.13
C GLY A 190 19.63 20.77 3.13
N GLY A 191 19.02 19.58 3.15
CA GLY A 191 17.98 19.19 2.19
C GLY A 191 18.53 18.70 0.84
N ASN A 192 19.83 18.45 0.74
CA ASN A 192 20.45 17.95 -0.49
C ASN A 192 20.00 16.51 -0.81
N TYR A 193 19.54 16.28 -2.06
CA TYR A 193 19.19 14.95 -2.54
C TYR A 193 20.40 14.05 -2.76
N TYR A 194 21.54 14.63 -3.17
CA TYR A 194 22.79 13.93 -3.45
C TYR A 194 23.74 14.03 -2.26
N VAL A 195 23.49 13.21 -1.25
CA VAL A 195 24.30 13.18 -0.02
C VAL A 195 25.57 12.37 -0.25
N SER A 196 26.74 12.93 0.08
CA SER A 196 28.01 12.21 -0.03
C SER A 196 28.17 11.16 1.07
N CYS A 197 29.02 10.15 0.84
CA CYS A 197 29.31 9.13 1.86
C CYS A 197 29.85 9.73 3.17
N LEU A 198 30.66 10.80 3.07
CA LEU A 198 31.18 11.52 4.24
C LEU A 198 30.04 12.17 5.04
N GLN A 199 29.12 12.86 4.35
CA GLN A 199 27.95 13.49 4.99
C GLN A 199 27.03 12.47 5.66
N ILE A 200 26.85 11.30 5.04
CA ILE A 200 26.11 10.19 5.67
C ILE A 200 26.83 9.74 6.94
N PHE A 201 28.14 9.53 6.90
CA PHE A 201 28.92 9.08 8.06
C PHE A 201 28.85 10.08 9.23
N GLU A 202 29.00 11.37 8.95
CA GLU A 202 28.84 12.43 9.94
C GLU A 202 27.43 12.48 10.53
N SER A 203 26.40 12.35 9.67
CA SER A 203 25.01 12.31 10.10
C SER A 203 24.73 11.10 11.00
N VAL A 204 25.24 9.92 10.65
CA VAL A 204 25.09 8.70 11.45
C VAL A 204 25.71 8.86 12.83
N LYS A 205 26.91 9.45 12.94
CA LYS A 205 27.55 9.73 14.23
C LYS A 205 26.66 10.61 15.10
N LYS A 206 26.18 11.72 14.55
CA LYS A 206 25.28 12.66 15.25
C LYS A 206 24.00 11.97 15.72
N ILE A 207 23.35 11.19 14.86
CA ILE A 207 22.11 10.49 15.21
C ILE A 207 22.36 9.48 16.34
N LYS A 208 23.45 8.71 16.31
CA LYS A 208 23.77 7.76 17.38
C LYS A 208 23.93 8.43 18.74
N ILE A 209 24.60 9.59 18.78
CA ILE A 209 24.78 10.35 20.02
C ILE A 209 23.43 10.85 20.53
N VAL A 210 22.59 11.41 19.65
CA VAL A 210 21.24 11.88 20.02
C VAL A 210 20.36 10.72 20.51
N ASP A 211 20.39 9.58 19.82
CA ASP A 211 19.64 8.38 20.21
C ASP A 211 20.09 7.88 21.60
N TRP A 212 21.39 7.90 21.87
CA TRP A 212 21.96 7.51 23.17
C TRP A 212 21.55 8.47 24.30
N ILE A 213 21.67 9.78 24.08
CA ILE A 213 21.23 10.80 25.05
C ILE A 213 19.73 10.66 25.34
N ASN A 214 18.90 10.54 24.31
CA ASN A 214 17.46 10.35 24.46
C ASN A 214 17.12 9.08 25.23
N TRP A 215 17.90 8.01 25.04
CA TRP A 215 17.72 6.75 25.78
C TRP A 215 18.06 6.93 27.27
N ILE A 216 19.17 7.58 27.60
CA ILE A 216 19.56 7.89 28.98
C ILE A 216 18.48 8.72 29.67
N ILE A 217 18.04 9.81 29.02
CA ILE A 217 16.99 10.69 29.56
C ILE A 217 15.71 9.90 29.86
N LYS A 218 15.27 9.03 28.94
CA LYS A 218 14.08 8.19 29.13
C LYS A 218 14.23 7.16 30.25
N LYS A 219 15.45 6.69 30.52
CA LYS A 219 15.74 5.73 31.59
C LYS A 219 15.86 6.39 32.96
N GLY A 220 15.92 7.73 33.03
CA GLY A 220 16.03 8.47 34.29
C GLY A 220 17.36 8.26 35.02
N SER A 221 18.33 7.59 34.38
CA SER A 221 19.62 7.24 34.97
C SER A 221 20.66 8.28 34.58
N PHE A 222 20.61 9.44 35.23
CA PHE A 222 21.77 10.29 35.41
C PHE A 222 22.38 9.91 36.77
N THR A 223 23.32 8.97 36.74
CA THR A 223 24.26 8.67 37.82
C THR A 223 25.65 8.72 37.24
#